data_AF-A0A9W7S3I2-F1
#
_entry.id   AF-A0A9W7S3I2-F1
#
_cell.length_a   1.000
_cell.length_b   1.000
_cell.length_c   1.000
_cell.angle_alpha   90.00
_cell.angle_beta   90.00
_cell.angle_gamma   90.00
#
_symmetry.space_group_name_H-M   'P 1'
#
loop_
_entity.id
_entity.type
_entity.pdbx_description
1 polymer ?
#
loop_
_entity_poly.entity_id
_entity_poly.type
_entity_poly.pdbx_seq_one_letter_code
_entity_poly.pdbx_strand_id
1 'polypeptide(L)'
;MHLIASPLQKQFYTYLPKSPIYKRYSVADLPISYHNLVNQQNGGYTSHSYVASKRPSRDALTAVYIPYIAGMYEQKPGADYHIPSITRQKDFVHRPNIPDTGIIFYEDHDRVAYFDFSQVSDKGEPAVAYMDVGLGQVSILAPDFASFLDLFEHRFLGLPAPTLVSYHRVNVAILQANSFQEIADLLADYGPLLGQKWQNDWQDLLAHFDTKPFDQFQAALKTYSQGHKSILSL
;
A
#
# COMPACT_ATOMS: atom_id res chain seq x y z
N MET A 1 -11.26 -5.65 5.15
CA MET A 1 -10.44 -5.29 3.96
C MET A 1 -9.53 -6.47 3.58
N HIS A 2 -9.16 -6.60 2.29
CA HIS A 2 -8.10 -7.50 1.81
C HIS A 2 -7.11 -6.78 0.89
N LEU A 3 -5.95 -7.37 0.66
CA LEU A 3 -4.92 -6.85 -0.25
C LEU A 3 -5.06 -7.43 -1.66
N ILE A 4 -4.80 -6.58 -2.65
CA ILE A 4 -4.68 -6.88 -4.07
C ILE A 4 -3.20 -6.87 -4.40
N ALA A 5 -2.73 -7.93 -5.04
CA ALA A 5 -1.33 -8.04 -5.43
C ALA A 5 -0.97 -7.00 -6.49
N SER A 6 0.19 -6.36 -6.36
CA SER A 6 0.68 -5.42 -7.37
C SER A 6 1.09 -6.18 -8.63
N PRO A 7 0.42 -6.00 -9.78
CA PRO A 7 0.69 -6.78 -10.99
C PRO A 7 2.05 -6.44 -11.61
N LEU A 8 2.60 -5.27 -11.28
CA LEU A 8 3.92 -4.81 -11.70
C LEU A 8 5.06 -5.40 -10.86
N GLN A 9 4.74 -6.17 -9.82
CA GLN A 9 5.68 -6.53 -8.79
C GLN A 9 5.57 -8.01 -8.45
N LYS A 10 6.58 -8.80 -8.83
CA LYS A 10 6.63 -10.23 -8.51
C LYS A 10 6.80 -10.44 -7.01
N GLN A 11 5.99 -11.33 -6.45
CA GLN A 11 6.08 -11.69 -5.05
C GLN A 11 7.06 -12.84 -4.85
N PHE A 12 7.95 -12.69 -3.88
CA PHE A 12 8.78 -13.79 -3.41
C PHE A 12 8.73 -13.83 -1.89
N TYR A 13 8.74 -15.05 -1.37
CA TYR A 13 8.77 -15.32 0.05
C TYR A 13 10.20 -15.65 0.42
N THR A 14 10.92 -14.65 0.92
CA THR A 14 12.29 -14.79 1.43
C THR A 14 12.28 -15.01 2.93
N TYR A 15 13.46 -15.20 3.53
CA TYR A 15 13.61 -15.41 4.96
C TYR A 15 13.30 -14.14 5.76
N LEU A 16 12.60 -14.30 6.88
CA LEU A 16 12.38 -13.22 7.85
C LEU A 16 13.68 -12.89 8.59
N PRO A 17 13.98 -11.60 8.81
CA PRO A 17 15.16 -11.21 9.59
C PRO A 17 15.03 -11.70 11.03
N LYS A 18 16.11 -12.28 11.56
CA LYS A 18 16.23 -12.62 13.00
C LYS A 18 16.68 -11.43 13.84
N SER A 19 17.28 -10.42 13.21
CA SER A 19 17.63 -9.15 13.85
C SER A 19 16.41 -8.24 13.99
N PRO A 20 16.42 -7.27 14.92
CA PRO A 20 15.42 -6.22 14.96
C PRO A 20 15.26 -5.56 13.60
N ILE A 21 14.01 -5.28 13.23
CA ILE A 21 13.66 -4.51 12.04
C ILE A 21 14.09 -3.05 12.26
N TYR A 22 13.85 -2.53 13.46
CA TYR A 22 14.24 -1.18 13.83
C TYR A 22 14.37 -1.04 15.34
N LYS A 23 15.52 -0.49 15.79
CA LYS A 23 15.87 -0.34 17.21
C LYS A 23 15.71 -1.69 17.93
N ARG A 24 14.75 -1.79 18.86
CA ARG A 24 14.46 -3.00 19.63
C ARG A 24 13.34 -3.87 19.03
N TYR A 25 12.56 -3.35 18.08
CA TYR A 25 11.39 -4.04 17.55
C TYR A 25 11.79 -4.98 16.42
N SER A 26 11.30 -6.20 16.52
CA SER A 26 11.53 -7.31 15.61
C SER A 26 10.26 -7.68 14.86
N VAL A 27 10.36 -8.65 13.95
CA VAL A 27 9.20 -9.21 13.26
C VAL A 27 8.18 -9.76 14.25
N ALA A 28 8.62 -10.37 15.36
CA ALA A 28 7.74 -11.00 16.34
C ALA A 28 6.92 -9.99 17.17
N ASP A 29 7.30 -8.72 17.17
CA ASP A 29 6.60 -7.66 17.89
C ASP A 29 5.45 -7.05 17.06
N LEU A 30 5.37 -7.36 15.76
CA LEU A 30 4.33 -6.82 14.90
C LEU A 30 2.94 -7.38 15.26
N PRO A 31 1.85 -6.63 15.02
CA PRO A 31 0.49 -7.11 15.31
C PRO A 31 0.19 -8.46 14.65
N ILE A 32 -0.54 -9.33 15.35
CA ILE A 32 -0.92 -10.65 14.82
C ILE A 32 -1.79 -10.48 13.57
N SER A 33 -2.68 -9.49 13.59
CA SER A 33 -3.52 -9.12 12.44
C SER A 33 -2.70 -8.68 11.23
N TYR A 34 -1.53 -8.06 11.42
CA TYR A 34 -0.61 -7.72 10.33
C TYR A 34 0.02 -8.98 9.74
N HIS A 35 0.51 -9.90 10.59
CA HIS A 35 1.02 -11.20 10.13
C HIS A 35 -0.02 -11.96 9.32
N ASN A 36 -1.27 -12.02 9.79
CA ASN A 36 -2.36 -12.67 9.08
C ASN A 36 -2.59 -12.06 7.70
N LEU A 37 -2.58 -10.73 7.60
CA LEU A 37 -2.76 -10.02 6.33
C LEU A 37 -1.62 -10.33 5.34
N VAL A 38 -0.37 -10.24 5.77
CA VAL A 38 0.79 -10.46 4.88
C VAL A 38 1.02 -11.93 4.53
N ASN A 39 0.53 -12.86 5.36
CA ASN A 39 0.51 -14.29 5.05
C ASN A 39 -0.53 -14.63 3.97
N GLN A 40 -1.65 -13.89 3.93
CA GLN A 40 -2.61 -14.02 2.84
C GLN A 40 -2.08 -13.42 1.55
N GLN A 41 -1.37 -12.29 1.64
CA GLN A 41 -0.87 -11.54 0.49
C GLN A 41 0.26 -10.62 0.96
N ASN A 42 1.50 -10.86 0.53
CA ASN A 42 2.67 -10.16 1.07
C ASN A 42 2.76 -8.71 0.61
N GLY A 43 2.07 -7.82 1.31
CA GLY A 43 1.89 -6.45 0.88
C GLY A 43 1.06 -6.37 -0.40
N GLY A 44 0.58 -5.17 -0.69
CA GLY A 44 -0.32 -4.98 -1.81
C GLY A 44 -1.12 -3.70 -1.70
N TYR A 45 -1.88 -3.45 -2.75
CA TYR A 45 -2.86 -2.40 -2.76
C TYR A 45 -4.07 -2.82 -1.94
N THR A 46 -4.69 -1.89 -1.24
CA THR A 46 -5.88 -2.17 -0.45
C THR A 46 -7.12 -2.22 -1.36
N SER A 47 -7.97 -3.23 -1.18
CA SER A 47 -9.27 -3.32 -1.89
C SER A 47 -10.20 -2.14 -1.60
N HIS A 48 -10.01 -1.52 -0.44
CA HIS A 48 -10.71 -0.33 0.04
C HIS A 48 -9.60 0.58 0.56
N SER A 49 -9.51 1.82 0.10
CA SER A 49 -8.31 2.64 0.33
C SER A 49 -8.53 3.83 1.26
N TYR A 50 -9.77 4.09 1.67
CA TYR A 50 -10.07 5.12 2.65
C TYR A 50 -10.21 4.52 4.03
N VAL A 51 -9.61 5.19 5.02
CA VAL A 51 -9.75 4.84 6.43
C VAL A 51 -10.42 6.01 7.14
N ALA A 52 -11.53 5.74 7.82
CA ALA A 52 -12.23 6.75 8.60
C ALA A 52 -11.31 7.40 9.64
N SER A 53 -11.36 8.74 9.72
CA SER A 53 -10.55 9.54 10.63
C SER A 53 -11.39 10.58 11.33
N LYS A 54 -11.14 10.78 12.63
CA LYS A 54 -11.76 11.84 13.43
C LYS A 54 -11.18 13.23 13.16
N ARG A 55 -10.02 13.30 12.50
CA ARG A 55 -9.37 14.56 12.13
C ARG A 55 -9.33 14.71 10.60
N PRO A 56 -9.56 15.93 10.08
CA PRO A 56 -9.33 16.22 8.68
C PRO A 56 -7.91 15.87 8.24
N SER A 57 -7.78 15.42 7.01
CA SER A 57 -6.51 15.19 6.33
C SER A 57 -6.51 15.92 4.98
N ARG A 58 -5.37 15.90 4.29
CA ARG A 58 -5.28 16.38 2.90
C ARG A 58 -6.17 15.58 1.93
N ASP A 59 -6.58 14.37 2.30
CA ASP A 59 -7.38 13.49 1.46
C ASP A 59 -8.88 13.72 1.63
N ALA A 60 -9.35 13.91 2.87
CA ALA A 60 -10.75 14.13 3.18
C ALA A 60 -10.93 14.74 4.58
N LEU A 61 -12.09 15.37 4.81
CA LEU A 61 -12.46 15.90 6.13
C LEU A 61 -12.66 14.81 7.20
N THR A 62 -12.98 13.58 6.78
CA THR A 62 -13.38 12.50 7.68
C THR A 62 -12.61 11.19 7.43
N ALA A 63 -11.55 11.22 6.64
CA ALA A 63 -10.79 10.03 6.28
C ALA A 63 -9.37 10.38 5.85
N VAL A 64 -8.50 9.37 5.84
CA VAL A 64 -7.19 9.38 5.19
C VAL A 64 -7.20 8.37 4.06
N TYR A 65 -6.37 8.58 3.03
CA TYR A 65 -6.22 7.63 1.93
C TYR A 65 -4.93 6.83 2.09
N ILE A 66 -5.08 5.51 2.25
CA ILE A 66 -4.01 4.52 2.41
C ILE A 66 -4.21 3.46 1.33
N PRO A 67 -3.65 3.66 0.11
CA PRO A 67 -3.88 2.79 -1.04
C PRO A 67 -3.14 1.45 -0.96
N TYR A 68 -2.17 1.31 -0.07
CA TYR A 68 -1.36 0.12 0.02
C TYR A 68 -0.92 -0.11 1.47
N ILE A 69 -0.54 -1.37 1.75
CA ILE A 69 0.13 -1.76 2.99
C ILE A 69 1.45 -2.44 2.61
N ALA A 70 2.53 -2.06 3.27
CA ALA A 70 3.85 -2.62 3.07
C ALA A 70 3.85 -4.14 3.27
N GLY A 71 4.71 -4.83 2.52
CA GLY A 71 4.93 -6.26 2.71
C GLY A 71 5.83 -6.54 3.90
N MET A 72 5.91 -7.82 4.29
CA MET A 72 6.85 -8.32 5.28
C MET A 72 8.08 -8.98 4.64
N TYR A 73 7.89 -9.72 3.54
CA TYR A 73 8.98 -10.43 2.87
C TYR A 73 9.64 -9.58 1.80
N GLU A 74 10.97 -9.70 1.69
CA GLU A 74 11.68 -9.14 0.57
C GLU A 74 11.32 -9.89 -0.71
N GLN A 75 10.99 -9.15 -1.76
CA GLN A 75 10.60 -9.73 -3.03
C GLN A 75 11.82 -10.05 -3.88
N LYS A 76 12.83 -9.19 -3.91
CA LYS A 76 14.13 -9.55 -4.45
C LYS A 76 15.17 -8.69 -3.74
N PRO A 77 16.27 -9.28 -3.26
CA PRO A 77 17.35 -8.50 -2.66
C PRO A 77 17.81 -7.41 -3.65
N GLY A 78 17.68 -6.15 -3.24
CA GLY A 78 18.14 -4.99 -4.00
C GLY A 78 17.29 -4.53 -5.20
N ALA A 79 16.10 -5.10 -5.45
CA ALA A 79 15.21 -4.57 -6.49
C ALA A 79 14.45 -3.32 -6.03
N ASP A 80 14.08 -2.46 -6.97
CA ASP A 80 13.17 -1.34 -6.73
C ASP A 80 11.81 -1.90 -6.29
N TYR A 81 11.40 -1.54 -5.08
CA TYR A 81 10.10 -1.96 -4.55
C TYR A 81 9.04 -1.00 -5.06
N HIS A 82 8.08 -1.53 -5.83
CA HIS A 82 6.88 -0.79 -6.18
C HIS A 82 5.94 -0.64 -4.98
N ILE A 83 6.04 -1.54 -3.99
CA ILE A 83 5.43 -1.48 -2.65
C ILE A 83 6.52 -1.88 -1.65
N PRO A 84 6.88 -1.05 -0.66
CA PRO A 84 8.02 -1.28 0.23
C PRO A 84 7.81 -2.46 1.18
N SER A 85 8.91 -2.92 1.78
CA SER A 85 8.90 -3.89 2.88
C SER A 85 9.01 -3.17 4.23
N ILE A 86 8.19 -3.57 5.20
CA ILE A 86 8.25 -3.09 6.59
C ILE A 86 9.62 -3.39 7.22
N THR A 87 10.34 -4.42 6.76
CA THR A 87 11.66 -4.78 7.28
C THR A 87 12.74 -3.77 6.90
N ARG A 88 12.47 -2.90 5.92
CA ARG A 88 13.40 -1.90 5.39
C ARG A 88 13.10 -0.51 5.96
N GLN A 89 12.95 -0.41 7.29
CA GLN A 89 12.57 0.85 7.97
C GLN A 89 13.45 2.05 7.61
N LYS A 90 14.74 1.82 7.35
CA LYS A 90 15.72 2.85 6.97
C LYS A 90 15.53 3.42 5.56
N ASP A 91 14.75 2.75 4.71
CA ASP A 91 14.57 3.15 3.32
C ASP A 91 13.30 4.00 3.11
N PHE A 92 12.47 4.15 4.15
CA PHE A 92 11.39 5.13 4.17
C PHE A 92 11.95 6.55 4.31
N VAL A 93 11.51 7.45 3.43
CA VAL A 93 12.01 8.82 3.33
C VAL A 93 11.76 9.59 4.62
N HIS A 94 10.58 9.41 5.22
CA HIS A 94 10.16 10.11 6.43
C HIS A 94 10.46 9.36 7.71
N ARG A 95 11.30 8.31 7.66
CA ARG A 95 11.77 7.61 8.86
C ARG A 95 12.30 8.56 9.96
N PRO A 96 13.07 9.62 9.66
CA PRO A 96 13.54 10.56 10.67
C PRO A 96 12.43 11.35 11.38
N ASN A 97 11.24 11.48 10.77
CA ASN A 97 10.10 12.20 11.34
C ASN A 97 9.26 11.36 12.31
N ILE A 98 9.41 10.03 12.24
CA ILE A 98 8.59 9.11 13.03
C ILE A 98 9.37 8.69 14.30
N PRO A 99 8.72 8.64 15.48
CA PRO A 99 9.36 8.28 16.74
C PRO A 99 10.13 6.95 16.69
N ASP A 100 11.14 6.80 17.55
CA ASP A 100 11.90 5.55 17.69
C ASP A 100 11.03 4.34 18.09
N THR A 101 9.83 4.60 18.65
CA THR A 101 8.78 3.61 18.96
C THR A 101 7.88 3.27 17.78
N GLY A 102 8.06 3.92 16.63
CA GLY A 102 7.19 3.77 15.46
C GLY A 102 7.75 2.82 14.41
N ILE A 103 6.95 1.91 13.88
CA ILE A 103 7.30 1.07 12.72
C ILE A 103 6.39 1.42 11.54
N ILE A 104 6.95 1.98 10.47
CA ILE A 104 6.22 2.46 9.30
C ILE A 104 5.76 1.26 8.46
N PHE A 105 4.48 1.18 8.14
CA PHE A 105 3.92 0.18 7.23
C PHE A 105 3.31 0.81 5.98
N TYR A 106 3.31 2.14 5.86
CA TYR A 106 2.81 2.88 4.72
C TYR A 106 3.49 4.24 4.64
N GLU A 107 3.97 4.59 3.45
CA GLU A 107 4.48 5.93 3.12
C GLU A 107 4.10 6.29 1.68
N ASP A 108 3.48 7.45 1.48
CA ASP A 108 3.17 7.97 0.15
C ASP A 108 3.28 9.51 0.15
N HIS A 109 4.40 10.01 -0.37
CA HIS A 109 4.82 11.41 -0.21
C HIS A 109 4.87 11.76 1.29
N ASP A 110 4.34 12.92 1.68
CA ASP A 110 4.30 13.39 3.08
C ASP A 110 3.42 12.55 4.03
N ARG A 111 2.77 11.47 3.55
CA ARG A 111 1.79 10.71 4.32
C ARG A 111 2.42 9.43 4.82
N VAL A 112 2.37 9.22 6.13
CA VAL A 112 3.00 8.06 6.76
C VAL A 112 2.01 7.43 7.72
N ALA A 113 1.86 6.10 7.69
CA ALA A 113 1.18 5.35 8.74
C ALA A 113 2.13 4.34 9.38
N TYR A 114 2.05 4.23 10.70
CA TYR A 114 2.98 3.44 11.49
C TYR A 114 2.30 2.81 12.71
N PHE A 115 2.87 1.69 13.16
CA PHE A 115 2.57 1.11 14.46
C PHE A 115 3.27 1.91 15.54
N ASP A 116 2.51 2.51 16.46
CA ASP A 116 3.04 3.29 17.57
C ASP A 116 3.14 2.45 18.85
N PHE A 117 4.32 1.88 19.11
CA PHE A 117 4.57 1.09 20.31
C PHE A 117 4.69 1.91 21.60
N SER A 118 4.56 3.25 21.54
CA SER A 118 4.39 4.06 22.76
C SER A 118 2.96 4.00 23.30
N GLN A 119 2.01 3.59 22.47
CA GLN A 119 0.60 3.45 22.80
C GLN A 119 0.15 2.02 22.51
N VAL A 120 0.09 1.21 23.56
CA VAL A 120 -0.34 -0.19 23.46
C VAL A 120 -1.77 -0.34 23.95
N SER A 121 -2.55 -1.13 23.24
CA SER A 121 -3.89 -1.56 23.65
C SER A 121 -3.84 -2.53 24.82
N ASP A 122 -5.00 -2.84 25.42
CA ASP A 122 -5.12 -3.86 26.47
C ASP A 122 -4.66 -5.27 26.02
N LYS A 123 -4.59 -5.50 24.71
CA LYS A 123 -4.08 -6.76 24.10
C LYS A 123 -2.56 -6.76 23.92
N GLY A 124 -1.87 -5.68 24.29
CA GLY A 124 -0.43 -5.51 24.09
C GLY A 124 -0.03 -5.17 22.65
N GLU A 125 -0.98 -4.94 21.73
CA GLU A 125 -0.69 -4.53 20.36
C GLU A 125 -0.56 -2.99 20.25
N PRO A 126 0.34 -2.48 19.40
CA PRO A 126 0.52 -1.04 19.17
C PRO A 126 -0.68 -0.40 18.46
N ALA A 127 -0.95 0.85 18.80
CA ALA A 127 -1.91 1.68 18.08
C ALA A 127 -1.46 1.95 16.64
N VAL A 128 -2.42 2.28 15.78
CA VAL A 128 -2.14 2.72 14.41
C VAL A 128 -2.18 4.24 14.34
N ALA A 129 -1.03 4.84 14.09
CA ALA A 129 -0.88 6.28 13.93
C ALA A 129 -0.71 6.65 12.46
N TYR A 130 -1.16 7.85 12.12
CA TYR A 130 -0.99 8.48 10.83
C TYR A 130 -0.39 9.86 11.02
N MET A 131 0.59 10.20 10.19
CA MET A 131 1.26 11.48 10.17
C MET A 131 1.20 12.07 8.75
N ASP A 132 0.76 13.32 8.67
CA ASP A 132 1.02 14.17 7.52
C ASP A 132 2.23 15.05 7.87
N VAL A 133 3.40 14.67 7.34
CA VAL A 133 4.67 15.32 7.63
C VAL A 133 4.66 16.76 7.15
N GLY A 134 4.06 17.03 6.00
CA GLY A 134 3.97 18.37 5.41
C GLY A 134 3.07 19.32 6.22
N LEU A 135 2.15 18.80 7.03
CA LEU A 135 1.33 19.57 7.97
C LEU A 135 1.80 19.48 9.43
N GLY A 136 2.77 18.62 9.73
CA GLY A 136 3.18 18.30 11.11
C GLY A 136 2.04 17.71 11.95
N GLN A 137 1.02 17.13 11.31
CA GLN A 137 -0.17 16.64 11.99
C GLN A 137 -0.06 15.13 12.25
N VAL A 138 -0.28 14.73 13.50
CA VAL A 138 -0.39 13.31 13.89
C VAL A 138 -1.81 13.01 14.36
N SER A 139 -2.33 11.85 13.98
CA SER A 139 -3.63 11.33 14.39
C SER A 139 -3.54 9.83 14.66
N ILE A 140 -4.12 9.38 15.77
CA ILE A 140 -4.34 7.96 16.02
C ILE A 140 -5.60 7.55 15.26
N LEU A 141 -5.44 6.61 14.33
CA LEU A 141 -6.53 6.09 13.50
C LEU A 141 -7.29 4.99 14.23
N ALA A 142 -6.58 4.10 14.92
CA ALA A 142 -7.16 2.96 15.62
C ALA A 142 -6.32 2.54 16.83
N PRO A 143 -6.92 1.91 17.85
CA PRO A 143 -6.21 1.44 19.03
C PRO A 143 -5.33 0.20 18.79
N ASP A 144 -5.62 -0.59 17.76
CA ASP A 144 -4.83 -1.73 17.33
C ASP A 144 -4.99 -1.94 15.81
N PHE A 145 -4.15 -2.78 15.20
CA PHE A 145 -4.19 -2.99 13.75
C PHE A 145 -5.43 -3.76 13.30
N ALA A 146 -5.96 -4.67 14.13
CA ALA A 146 -7.19 -5.39 13.80
C ALA A 146 -8.36 -4.41 13.62
N SER A 147 -8.54 -3.49 14.57
CA SER A 147 -9.56 -2.45 14.50
C SER A 147 -9.33 -1.50 13.32
N PHE A 148 -8.07 -1.21 12.99
CA PHE A 148 -7.73 -0.42 11.80
C PHE A 148 -8.21 -1.07 10.50
N LEU A 149 -8.08 -2.40 10.36
CA LEU A 149 -8.53 -3.13 9.17
C LEU A 149 -10.06 -3.03 8.96
N ASP A 150 -10.82 -2.85 10.04
CA ASP A 150 -12.28 -2.71 10.02
C ASP A 150 -12.75 -1.29 9.66
N LEU A 151 -11.87 -0.29 9.75
CA LEU A 151 -12.16 1.12 9.40
C LEU A 151 -12.06 1.40 7.90
N PHE A 152 -11.56 0.45 7.12
CA PHE A 152 -11.42 0.63 5.69
C PHE A 152 -12.78 0.60 4.99
N GLU A 153 -13.00 1.61 4.16
CA GLU A 153 -14.27 1.82 3.47
C GLU A 153 -14.04 2.14 1.99
N HIS A 154 -15.04 1.81 1.19
CA HIS A 154 -15.06 2.16 -0.22
C HIS A 154 -15.67 3.56 -0.34
N ARG A 155 -14.88 4.53 -0.82
CA ARG A 155 -15.41 5.83 -1.21
C ARG A 155 -15.20 6.00 -2.70
N PHE A 156 -16.26 6.35 -3.40
CA PHE A 156 -16.14 6.85 -4.75
C PHE A 156 -15.69 8.31 -4.65
N LEU A 157 -14.38 8.51 -4.61
CA LEU A 157 -13.79 9.82 -4.80
C LEU A 157 -13.19 9.78 -6.21
N GLY A 158 -13.59 10.74 -7.04
CA GLY A 158 -13.11 10.84 -8.41
C GLY A 158 -11.58 10.88 -8.48
N LEU A 159 -11.06 10.70 -9.69
CA LEU A 159 -9.63 10.69 -10.01
C LEU A 159 -8.82 11.67 -9.13
N PRO A 160 -7.65 11.26 -8.60
CA PRO A 160 -6.90 12.06 -7.65
C PRO A 160 -6.62 13.44 -8.24
N ALA A 161 -6.99 14.49 -7.50
CA ALA A 161 -6.64 15.86 -7.86
C ALA A 161 -5.13 15.95 -8.14
N PRO A 162 -4.66 16.78 -9.10
CA PRO A 162 -3.25 16.82 -9.51
C PRO A 162 -2.24 16.95 -8.35
N THR A 163 -2.60 17.68 -7.29
CA THR A 163 -1.77 17.86 -6.08
C THR A 163 -1.67 16.62 -5.18
N LEU A 164 -2.52 15.62 -5.42
CA LEU A 164 -2.57 14.36 -4.71
C LEU A 164 -2.06 13.21 -5.57
N VAL A 165 -1.53 13.46 -6.77
CA VAL A 165 -1.02 12.41 -7.66
C VAL A 165 0.22 11.77 -7.05
N SER A 166 0.16 10.44 -6.93
CA SER A 166 1.30 9.62 -6.52
C SER A 166 1.29 8.31 -7.30
N TYR A 167 2.46 7.67 -7.31
CA TYR A 167 2.66 6.34 -7.91
C TYR A 167 1.58 5.34 -7.45
N HIS A 168 1.33 5.26 -6.15
CA HIS A 168 0.41 4.28 -5.57
C HIS A 168 -1.06 4.64 -5.80
N ARG A 169 -1.41 5.92 -5.80
CA ARG A 169 -2.78 6.39 -6.04
C ARG A 169 -3.27 6.05 -7.43
N VAL A 170 -2.46 6.34 -8.45
CA VAL A 170 -2.82 6.07 -9.83
C VAL A 170 -2.83 4.56 -10.10
N ASN A 171 -1.93 3.80 -9.49
CA ASN A 171 -1.97 2.34 -9.58
C ASN A 171 -3.28 1.75 -9.03
N VAL A 172 -3.74 2.20 -7.85
CA VAL A 172 -5.04 1.76 -7.33
C VAL A 172 -6.18 2.17 -8.26
N ALA A 173 -6.15 3.38 -8.81
CA ALA A 173 -7.17 3.82 -9.76
C ALA A 173 -7.22 2.91 -11.01
N ILE A 174 -6.07 2.51 -11.57
CA ILE A 174 -6.00 1.56 -12.68
C ILE A 174 -6.56 0.19 -12.28
N LEU A 175 -6.23 -0.30 -11.08
CA LEU A 175 -6.71 -1.59 -10.58
C LEU A 175 -8.23 -1.61 -10.32
N GLN A 176 -8.82 -0.44 -10.08
CA GLN A 176 -10.26 -0.27 -9.82
C GLN A 176 -11.03 0.23 -11.05
N ALA A 177 -10.35 0.45 -12.17
CA ALA A 177 -10.96 0.94 -13.39
C ALA A 177 -12.04 -0.04 -13.90
N ASN A 178 -13.13 0.53 -14.42
CA ASN A 178 -14.30 -0.20 -14.89
C ASN A 178 -14.29 -0.44 -16.41
N SER A 179 -13.29 0.11 -17.12
CA SER A 179 -13.11 -0.11 -18.55
C SER A 179 -11.66 0.04 -18.98
N PHE A 180 -11.31 -0.49 -20.15
CA PHE A 180 -9.99 -0.28 -20.74
C PHE A 180 -9.76 1.18 -21.13
N GLN A 181 -10.81 1.91 -21.53
CA GLN A 181 -10.72 3.33 -21.86
C GLN A 181 -10.31 4.14 -20.62
N GLU A 182 -10.91 3.86 -19.46
CA GLU A 182 -10.53 4.50 -18.21
C GLU A 182 -9.05 4.24 -17.85
N ILE A 183 -8.55 3.02 -18.07
CA ILE A 183 -7.13 2.72 -17.90
C ILE A 183 -6.26 3.53 -18.88
N ALA A 184 -6.66 3.61 -20.15
CA ALA A 184 -5.94 4.38 -21.15
C ALA A 184 -5.89 5.88 -20.81
N ASP A 185 -7.01 6.44 -20.35
CA ASP A 185 -7.12 7.84 -19.92
C ASP A 185 -6.22 8.10 -18.70
N LEU A 186 -6.25 7.22 -17.70
CA LEU A 186 -5.34 7.27 -16.54
C LEU A 186 -3.87 7.27 -16.94
N LEU A 187 -3.47 6.42 -17.89
CA LEU A 187 -2.10 6.36 -18.38
C LEU A 187 -1.69 7.60 -19.18
N ALA A 188 -2.61 8.18 -19.94
CA ALA A 188 -2.37 9.39 -20.72
C ALA A 188 -2.27 10.63 -19.82
N ASP A 189 -3.20 10.78 -18.87
CA ASP A 189 -3.30 11.95 -18.00
C ASP A 189 -2.17 12.00 -16.97
N TYR A 190 -1.81 10.85 -16.39
CA TYR A 190 -0.84 10.79 -15.28
C TYR A 190 0.55 10.30 -15.70
N GLY A 191 0.71 9.70 -16.88
CA GLY A 191 2.02 9.29 -17.42
C GLY A 191 3.07 10.41 -17.42
N PRO A 192 2.76 11.64 -17.89
CA PRO A 192 3.69 12.76 -17.85
C PRO A 192 4.12 13.17 -16.44
N LEU A 193 3.28 12.95 -15.42
CA LEU A 193 3.55 13.32 -14.03
C LEU A 193 4.36 12.24 -13.29
N LEU A 194 4.11 10.96 -13.60
CA LEU A 194 4.76 9.82 -12.94
C LEU A 194 6.01 9.32 -13.68
N GLY A 195 6.23 9.78 -14.91
CA GLY A 195 7.42 9.53 -15.70
C GLY A 195 7.32 8.32 -16.62
N GLN A 196 8.20 8.29 -17.64
CA GLN A 196 8.15 7.32 -18.72
C GLN A 196 8.30 5.87 -18.25
N LYS A 197 9.13 5.61 -17.23
CA LYS A 197 9.32 4.26 -16.70
C LYS A 197 8.01 3.68 -16.18
N TRP A 198 7.27 4.44 -15.36
CA TRP A 198 5.98 4.00 -14.84
C TRP A 198 4.97 3.74 -15.95
N GLN A 199 4.91 4.63 -16.94
CA GLN A 199 4.00 4.49 -18.06
C GLN A 199 4.31 3.23 -18.89
N ASN A 200 5.60 2.97 -19.17
CA ASN A 200 6.05 1.79 -19.88
C ASN A 200 5.75 0.50 -19.09
N ASP A 201 6.00 0.48 -17.77
CA ASP A 201 5.72 -0.68 -16.91
C ASP A 201 4.25 -1.12 -17.06
N TRP A 202 3.30 -0.18 -17.11
CA TRP A 202 1.88 -0.47 -17.34
C TRP A 202 1.54 -0.81 -18.79
N GLN A 203 2.10 -0.10 -19.76
CA GLN A 203 1.85 -0.39 -21.18
C GLN A 203 2.32 -1.79 -21.55
N ASP A 204 3.49 -2.20 -21.09
CA ASP A 204 4.04 -3.54 -21.31
C ASP A 204 3.15 -4.60 -20.66
N LEU A 205 2.67 -4.36 -19.43
CA LEU A 205 1.72 -5.24 -18.76
C LEU A 205 0.44 -5.42 -19.59
N LEU A 206 -0.16 -4.33 -20.05
CA LEU A 206 -1.43 -4.35 -20.76
C LEU A 206 -1.32 -4.93 -22.17
N ALA A 207 -0.15 -4.80 -22.81
CA ALA A 207 0.12 -5.39 -24.12
C ALA A 207 0.10 -6.92 -24.12
N HIS A 208 0.10 -7.58 -22.96
CA HIS A 208 -0.06 -9.03 -22.86
C HIS A 208 -1.50 -9.51 -23.10
N PHE A 209 -2.48 -8.61 -23.15
CA PHE A 209 -3.89 -8.99 -23.33
C PHE A 209 -4.37 -8.68 -24.76
N ASP A 210 -4.61 -9.73 -25.56
CA ASP A 210 -4.85 -9.62 -27.01
C ASP A 210 -6.27 -9.14 -27.39
N THR A 211 -7.29 -9.99 -27.16
CA THR A 211 -8.60 -9.88 -27.85
C THR A 211 -9.71 -9.32 -26.98
N LYS A 212 -9.58 -9.42 -25.66
CA LYS A 212 -10.52 -8.85 -24.68
C LYS A 212 -9.73 -8.25 -23.52
N PRO A 213 -8.98 -7.16 -23.75
CA PRO A 213 -7.94 -6.73 -22.84
C PRO A 213 -8.46 -6.41 -21.44
N PHE A 214 -9.66 -5.82 -21.34
CA PHE A 214 -10.26 -5.53 -20.04
C PHE A 214 -10.68 -6.79 -19.26
N ASP A 215 -11.47 -7.67 -19.88
CA ASP A 215 -11.95 -8.90 -19.22
C ASP A 215 -10.77 -9.81 -18.83
N GLN A 216 -9.78 -9.93 -19.71
CA GLN A 216 -8.58 -10.71 -19.48
C GLN A 216 -7.74 -10.12 -18.35
N PHE A 217 -7.56 -8.80 -18.33
CA PHE A 217 -6.87 -8.11 -17.23
C PHE A 217 -7.58 -8.31 -15.89
N GLN A 218 -8.90 -8.12 -15.84
CA GLN A 218 -9.70 -8.31 -14.62
C GLN A 218 -9.67 -9.76 -14.13
N ALA A 219 -9.79 -10.74 -15.03
CA ALA A 219 -9.68 -12.16 -14.70
C ALA A 219 -8.28 -12.52 -14.18
N ALA A 220 -7.24 -11.96 -14.80
CA ALA A 220 -5.86 -12.17 -14.41
C ALA A 220 -5.55 -11.55 -13.03
N LEU A 221 -6.03 -10.33 -12.75
CA LEU A 221 -5.93 -9.69 -11.43
C LEU A 221 -6.57 -10.51 -10.31
N LYS A 222 -7.79 -11.04 -10.57
CA LYS A 222 -8.50 -11.89 -9.61
C LYS A 222 -7.74 -13.18 -9.32
N THR A 223 -7.22 -13.83 -10.37
CA THR A 223 -6.44 -15.07 -10.24
C THR A 223 -5.11 -14.81 -9.53
N TYR A 224 -4.44 -13.71 -9.86
CA TYR A 224 -3.18 -13.33 -9.24
C TYR A 224 -3.33 -13.09 -7.74
N SER A 225 -4.35 -12.32 -7.35
CA SER A 225 -4.64 -12.02 -5.95
C SER A 225 -5.07 -13.24 -5.12
N GLN A 226 -5.46 -14.34 -5.78
CA GLN A 226 -5.87 -15.59 -5.12
C GLN A 226 -4.78 -16.67 -5.09
N GLY A 227 -3.80 -16.62 -6.01
CA GLY A 227 -2.87 -17.74 -6.24
C GLY A 227 -1.39 -17.35 -6.30
N HIS A 228 -1.04 -16.07 -6.11
CA HIS A 228 0.34 -15.56 -6.13
C HIS A 228 1.13 -15.91 -7.41
N LYS A 229 0.45 -16.11 -8.55
CA LYS A 229 1.07 -16.45 -9.85
C LYS A 229 1.37 -15.20 -10.69
N SER A 230 2.40 -15.22 -11.52
CA SER A 230 2.68 -14.07 -12.40
C SER A 230 1.46 -13.75 -13.29
N ILE A 231 1.01 -12.49 -13.30
CA ILE A 231 -0.08 -12.06 -14.18
C ILE A 231 0.29 -12.25 -15.67
N LEU A 232 1.59 -12.23 -15.98
CA LEU A 232 2.16 -12.49 -17.31
C LEU A 232 2.23 -13.98 -17.70
N SER A 233 1.70 -14.89 -16.88
CA SER A 233 1.76 -16.35 -17.12
C SER A 233 0.39 -17.01 -17.31
N LEU A 234 -0.67 -16.20 -17.40
CA LEU A 234 -2.06 -16.58 -17.64
C LEU A 234 -2.44 -16.28 -19.09
#